data_AF-A0A917Y5P3-F1
#
_entry.id   AF-A0A917Y5P3-F1
#
_cell.length_a   1.000
_cell.length_b   1.000
_cell.length_c   1.000
_cell.angle_alpha   90.00
_cell.angle_beta   90.00
_cell.angle_gamma   90.00
#
_symmetry.space_group_name_H-M   'P 1'
#
loop_
_entity.id
_entity.type
_entity.pdbx_description
1 polymer ?
#
loop_
_entity_poly.entity_id
_entity_poly.type
_entity_poly.pdbx_seq_one_letter_code
_entity_poly.pdbx_strand_id
1 'polypeptide(L)' 'MNSSCKKAEVVEVIKVTTITGNGKEKPFKEVTQYWTKDGNLISDK' A
#
# COMPACT_ATOMS: atom_id res chain seq x y z
N MET A 1 -4.95 24.51 -24.79
CA MET A 1 -4.65 23.20 -24.18
C MET A 1 -4.14 23.43 -22.77
N ASN A 2 -4.97 23.20 -21.76
CA ASN A 2 -4.56 23.37 -20.36
C ASN A 2 -3.67 22.19 -19.97
N SER A 3 -2.37 22.44 -19.88
CA SER A 3 -1.40 21.45 -19.39
C SER A 3 -1.59 21.32 -17.88
N SER A 4 -2.23 20.24 -17.43
CA SER A 4 -2.34 19.91 -16.01
C SER A 4 -0.94 19.55 -15.51
N CYS A 5 -0.22 20.50 -14.93
CA CYS A 5 1.05 20.25 -14.24
C CYS A 5 0.81 19.26 -13.09
N LYS A 6 1.24 18.02 -13.27
CA LYS A 6 1.22 17.03 -12.20
C LYS A 6 2.38 17.32 -11.25
N LYS A 7 2.07 17.64 -10.00
CA LYS A 7 3.05 17.76 -8.92
C LYS A 7 3.27 16.38 -8.32
N ALA A 8 4.54 16.04 -8.07
CA ALA A 8 4.94 14.83 -7.35
C ALA A 8 5.82 15.25 -6.16
N GLU A 9 5.76 14.47 -5.08
CA GLU A 9 6.51 14.68 -3.86
C GLU A 9 7.08 13.36 -3.37
N VAL A 10 8.29 13.38 -2.82
CA VAL A 10 8.92 12.21 -2.22
C VAL A 10 8.48 12.13 -0.77
N VAL A 11 7.94 10.98 -0.39
CA VAL A 11 7.47 10.71 0.98
C VAL A 11 8.06 9.40 1.49
N GLU A 12 8.37 9.37 2.79
CA GLU A 12 8.78 8.15 3.47
C GLU A 12 7.56 7.37 3.95
N VAL A 13 7.57 6.05 3.75
CA VAL A 13 6.43 5.18 4.03
C VAL A 13 6.84 3.94 4.82
N ILE A 14 5.90 3.37 5.55
CA ILE A 14 6.02 2.05 6.17
C ILE A 14 5.41 1.02 5.22
N LYS A 15 6.21 0.05 4.76
CA LYS A 15 5.74 -1.09 3.97
C LYS A 15 5.39 -2.26 4.90
N VAL A 16 4.15 -2.73 4.83
CA VAL A 16 3.67 -3.91 5.56
C VAL A 16 3.29 -4.98 4.56
N THR A 17 3.85 -6.18 4.71
CA THR A 17 3.46 -7.35 3.90
C THR A 17 2.90 -8.42 4.83
N THR A 18 1.65 -8.80 4.58
CA THR A 18 0.92 -9.79 5.38
C THR A 18 0.46 -10.93 4.49
N ILE A 19 0.56 -12.16 4.99
CA ILE A 19 -0.04 -13.32 4.35
C ILE A 19 -1.38 -13.57 5.03
N THR A 20 -2.46 -13.38 4.27
CA THR A 20 -3.83 -13.65 4.73
C THR A 20 -4.28 -15.02 4.24
N GLY A 21 -4.90 -15.78 5.13
CA GLY A 21 -5.43 -17.11 4.83
C GLY A 21 -6.32 -17.61 5.97
N ASN A 22 -7.18 -18.57 5.67
CA ASN A 22 -8.10 -19.16 6.66
C ASN A 22 -7.44 -20.23 7.56
N GLY A 23 -6.10 -20.35 7.51
CA GLY A 23 -5.31 -21.32 8.27
C GLY A 23 -5.51 -22.79 7.88
N LYS A 24 -6.36 -23.10 6.88
CA LYS A 24 -6.74 -24.47 6.52
C LYS A 24 -6.29 -24.88 5.13
N GLU A 25 -6.47 -24.05 4.11
CA GLU A 25 -6.10 -24.39 2.73
C GLU A 25 -5.64 -23.17 1.92
N LYS A 26 -4.77 -23.43 0.94
CA LYS A 26 -4.41 -22.47 -0.10
C LYS A 26 -5.67 -22.09 -0.92
N PRO A 27 -5.75 -20.86 -1.46
CA PRO A 27 -4.65 -19.90 -1.59
C PRO A 27 -4.47 -19.01 -0.37
N PHE A 28 -3.22 -18.82 0.01
CA PHE A 28 -2.81 -17.69 0.83
C PHE A 28 -2.74 -16.47 -0.07
N LYS A 29 -3.32 -15.34 0.35
CA LYS A 29 -3.21 -14.07 -0.35
C LYS A 29 -2.18 -13.20 0.36
N GLU A 30 -1.10 -12.89 -0.34
CA GLU A 30 -0.19 -11.85 0.10
C GLU A 30 -0.86 -10.49 -0.12
N VAL A 31 -0.84 -9.65 0.92
CA VAL A 31 -1.37 -8.29 0.90
C VAL A 31 -0.22 -7.38 1.27
N THR A 32 0.08 -6.40 0.42
CA THR A 32 1.07 -5.37 0.70
C THR A 32 0.37 -4.04 0.90
N GLN A 33 0.68 -3.36 2.00
CA GLN A 33 0.13 -2.05 2.34
C GLN A 33 1.25 -1.05 2.58
N TYR A 34 1.01 0.20 2.19
CA TYR A 34 1.90 1.32 2.39
C TYR A 34 1.21 2.35 3.27
N TRP A 35 1.87 2.73 4.37
CA TRP A 35 1.31 3.63 5.38
C TRP A 35 2.21 4.85 5.57
N THR A 36 1.62 5.98 5.94
CA THR A 36 2.36 7.11 6.50
C THR A 36 2.87 6.76 7.90
N LYS A 37 3.86 7.51 8.39
CA LYS A 37 4.36 7.36 9.77
C LYS A 37 3.30 7.69 10.84
N ASP A 38 2.32 8.52 10.49
CA ASP A 38 1.18 8.87 11.34
C ASP A 38 0.07 7.80 11.35
N GLY A 39 0.24 6.70 10.61
CA GLY A 39 -0.73 5.60 10.57
C GLY A 39 -1.86 5.78 9.56
N ASN A 40 -1.71 6.62 8.54
CA ASN A 40 -2.69 6.74 7.44
C ASN A 40 -2.32 5.79 6.29
N LEU A 41 -3.30 5.04 5.75
CA LEU A 41 -3.08 4.15 4.61
C LEU A 41 -2.94 4.97 3.31
N ILE A 42 -1.88 4.71 2.56
CA ILE A 42 -1.59 5.36 1.27
C ILE A 42 -2.11 4.49 0.12
N SER A 43 -1.82 3.19 0.17
CA SER A 43 -2.19 2.23 -0.87
C SER A 43 -2.07 0.79 -0.38
N ASP A 44 -2.90 -0.09 -0.91
CA ASP A 44 -2.85 -1.55 -0.74
C ASP A 44 -2.85 -2.28 -2.10
N LYS A 45 -2.27 -3.48 -2.14
CA LYS A 45 -2.23 -4.35 -3.31
C LYS A 45 -2.31 -5.83 -2.93
#